data_AF-A0A1C6I606-F1
#
_entry.id   AF-A0A1C6I606-F1
#
_cell.length_a   1.000
_cell.length_b   1.000
_cell.length_c   1.000
_cell.angle_alpha   90.00
_cell.angle_beta   90.00
_cell.angle_gamma   90.00
#
_symmetry.space_group_name_H-M   'P 1'
#
loop_
_entity.id
_entity.type
_entity.pdbx_description
1 polymer ?
#
loop_
_entity_poly.entity_id
_entity_poly.type
_entity_poly.pdbx_seq_one_letter_code
_entity_poly.pdbx_strand_id
1 'polypeptide(L)'
;MRKMKKINGYLVVKFNARELREYEGTALGEYGVIDAELYTGNLDVDRGAMEYDNAGSMEEAVELARGLESELDAEEPEVKVTIVKETDETTEEEEVDAQQMIAGWENVLRGQVASAHYKDVDERTAAHELYGYKVALRDLGLLDREDCYVLPDTFGEARPHQEKRTTFENLHPELKQHRETAQVYALGLALAENCPDNDCRLYLNIFNTAQELDAALDSLDADGAPALYLRRALRVQVGELVELYRTNYAVELYRKEAAKEERPPAERTVSDQSVGSTLADQYRAHFRRERVVAERLRSLLPQDSFSRKQELGNDR
;
A
#
# COMPACT_ATOMS: atom_id res chain seq x y z
N MET A 1 34.17 36.54 -29.02
CA MET A 1 34.60 36.52 -27.63
C MET A 1 35.20 35.15 -27.35
N ARG A 2 36.06 35.02 -26.34
CA ARG A 2 36.71 33.75 -25.99
C ARG A 2 36.61 33.50 -24.49
N LYS A 3 36.30 32.26 -24.12
CA LYS A 3 36.35 31.79 -22.72
C LYS A 3 37.79 31.86 -22.20
N MET A 4 38.00 32.57 -21.09
CA MET A 4 39.32 32.68 -20.46
C MET A 4 39.40 31.80 -19.22
N LYS A 5 38.42 31.91 -18.31
CA LYS A 5 38.43 31.19 -17.03
C LYS A 5 37.00 30.98 -16.53
N LYS A 6 36.76 29.87 -15.83
CA LYS A 6 35.52 29.65 -15.06
C LYS A 6 35.84 29.81 -13.57
N ILE A 7 35.02 30.58 -12.85
CA ILE A 7 35.14 30.84 -11.41
C ILE A 7 33.72 30.77 -10.85
N ASN A 8 33.47 29.82 -9.94
CA ASN A 8 32.26 29.76 -9.11
C ASN A 8 30.95 29.97 -9.90
N GLY A 9 30.73 29.13 -10.92
CA GLY A 9 29.55 29.24 -11.78
C GLY A 9 29.67 30.26 -12.91
N TYR A 10 30.44 31.33 -12.74
CA TYR A 10 30.64 32.38 -13.74
C TYR A 10 31.81 32.11 -14.69
N LEU A 11 31.72 32.68 -15.89
CA LEU A 11 32.70 32.60 -16.95
C LEU A 11 33.27 34.00 -17.23
N VAL A 12 34.58 34.14 -17.07
CA VAL A 12 35.33 35.31 -17.53
C VAL A 12 35.63 35.13 -19.01
N VAL A 13 35.19 36.08 -19.82
CA VAL A 13 35.30 36.07 -21.27
C VAL A 13 36.10 37.27 -21.76
N LYS A 14 36.90 37.09 -22.80
CA LYS A 14 37.64 38.16 -23.46
C LYS A 14 36.97 38.52 -24.77
N PHE A 15 36.72 39.81 -25.02
CA PHE A 15 36.16 40.28 -26.28
C PHE A 15 37.25 40.34 -27.36
N ASN A 16 36.87 40.00 -28.59
CA ASN A 16 37.75 40.10 -29.74
C ASN A 16 37.79 41.55 -30.23
N ALA A 17 38.89 41.94 -30.88
CA ALA A 17 39.04 43.30 -31.43
C ALA A 17 37.94 43.71 -32.44
N ARG A 18 37.26 42.72 -33.07
CA ARG A 18 36.10 42.98 -33.92
C ARG A 18 34.89 43.43 -33.11
N GLU A 19 34.58 42.71 -32.03
CA GLU A 19 33.44 42.98 -31.14
C GLU A 19 33.61 44.32 -30.43
N LEU A 20 34.83 44.63 -29.97
CA LEU A 20 35.16 45.92 -29.36
C LEU A 20 34.92 47.11 -30.31
N ARG A 21 35.15 46.93 -31.62
CA ARG A 21 34.87 47.97 -32.62
C ARG A 21 33.38 48.07 -32.96
N GLU A 22 32.69 46.94 -33.06
CA GLU A 22 31.24 46.91 -33.34
C GLU A 22 30.45 47.56 -32.19
N TYR A 23 30.97 47.48 -30.97
CA TYR A 23 30.40 48.07 -29.75
C TYR A 23 31.15 49.31 -29.25
N GLU A 24 31.91 49.96 -30.12
CA GLU A 24 32.63 51.20 -29.78
C GLU A 24 31.65 52.30 -29.35
N GLY A 25 31.91 52.93 -28.20
CA GLY A 25 31.02 53.92 -27.60
C GLY A 25 29.97 53.36 -26.63
N THR A 26 29.94 52.04 -26.38
CA THR A 26 28.95 51.41 -25.49
C THR A 26 29.49 51.01 -24.10
N ALA A 27 30.55 51.67 -23.62
CA ALA A 27 31.21 51.37 -22.32
C ALA A 27 31.71 49.92 -22.13
N LEU A 28 31.74 49.14 -23.21
CA LEU A 28 32.23 47.76 -23.20
C LEU A 28 33.74 47.74 -22.90
N GLY A 29 34.12 46.94 -21.91
CA GLY A 29 35.51 46.72 -21.50
C GLY A 29 36.23 45.72 -22.39
N GLU A 30 37.42 45.26 -22.00
CA GLU A 30 38.13 44.17 -22.69
C GLU A 30 37.62 42.78 -22.28
N TYR A 31 37.05 42.68 -21.09
CA TYR A 31 36.57 41.45 -20.48
C TYR A 31 35.13 41.60 -19.97
N GLY A 32 34.43 40.47 -19.93
CA GLY A 32 33.11 40.36 -19.31
C GLY A 32 33.01 39.15 -18.38
N VAL A 33 31.99 39.16 -17.54
CA VAL A 33 31.61 38.10 -16.61
C VAL A 33 30.16 37.74 -16.88
N ILE A 34 29.91 36.45 -17.15
CA ILE A 34 28.59 35.91 -17.46
C ILE A 34 28.40 34.57 -16.77
N ASP A 35 27.19 34.25 -16.34
CA ASP A 35 26.88 32.91 -15.85
C ASP A 35 27.27 31.85 -16.92
N ALA A 36 28.01 30.82 -16.53
CA ALA A 36 28.44 29.78 -17.45
C ALA A 36 27.26 29.02 -18.08
N GLU A 37 26.10 28.99 -17.44
CA GLU A 37 24.87 28.37 -17.98
C GLU A 37 24.21 29.23 -19.06
N LEU A 38 24.35 30.55 -18.97
CA LEU A 38 23.76 31.51 -19.92
C LEU A 38 24.69 31.84 -21.10
N TYR A 39 25.95 31.42 -21.06
CA TYR A 39 26.92 31.70 -22.11
C TYR A 39 26.60 30.99 -23.44
N THR A 40 26.31 31.77 -24.48
CA THR A 40 26.10 31.26 -25.85
C THR A 40 27.33 31.44 -26.76
N GLY A 41 28.23 32.35 -26.42
CA GLY A 41 29.41 32.70 -27.20
C GLY A 41 29.16 33.74 -28.28
N ASN A 42 27.97 34.34 -28.31
CA ASN A 42 27.62 35.46 -29.17
C ASN A 42 27.35 36.69 -28.32
N LEU A 43 28.17 37.75 -28.48
CA LEU A 43 28.07 38.97 -27.69
C LEU A 43 26.68 39.65 -27.80
N ASP A 44 26.05 39.60 -28.96
CA ASP A 44 24.74 40.24 -29.18
C ASP A 44 23.65 39.65 -28.26
N VAL A 45 23.78 38.37 -27.93
CA VAL A 45 22.87 37.62 -27.06
C VAL A 45 23.36 37.67 -25.62
N ASP A 46 24.66 37.42 -25.42
CA ASP A 46 25.26 37.25 -24.11
C ASP A 46 25.33 38.58 -23.35
N ARG A 47 25.43 39.73 -24.03
CA ARG A 47 25.58 41.03 -23.36
C ARG A 47 24.45 41.34 -22.39
N GLY A 48 23.21 41.00 -22.73
CA GLY A 48 22.06 41.21 -21.86
C GLY A 48 22.01 40.31 -20.63
N ALA A 49 22.81 39.23 -20.64
CA ALA A 49 22.93 38.26 -19.55
C ALA A 49 24.29 38.36 -18.83
N MET A 50 25.14 39.32 -19.20
CA MET A 50 26.40 39.58 -18.50
C MET A 50 26.13 40.35 -17.22
N GLU A 51 26.72 39.87 -16.13
CA GLU A 51 26.75 40.59 -14.86
C GLU A 51 27.66 41.81 -14.96
N TYR A 52 28.78 41.66 -15.67
CA TYR A 52 29.71 42.75 -15.94
C TYR A 52 30.22 42.67 -17.39
N ASP A 53 30.12 43.78 -18.13
CA ASP A 53 30.59 43.88 -19.52
C ASP A 53 31.69 44.95 -19.70
N ASN A 54 32.07 45.65 -18.63
CA ASN A 54 32.91 46.85 -18.64
C ASN A 54 34.33 46.65 -18.05
N ALA A 55 34.74 45.42 -17.74
CA ALA A 55 36.03 45.17 -17.10
C ALA A 55 37.20 45.44 -18.05
N GLY A 56 38.16 46.27 -17.62
CA GLY A 56 39.31 46.68 -18.41
C GLY A 56 40.48 45.70 -18.36
N SER A 57 40.50 44.79 -17.40
CA SER A 57 41.57 43.79 -17.23
C SER A 57 41.05 42.42 -16.81
N MET A 58 41.87 41.39 -16.98
CA MET A 58 41.52 40.02 -16.58
C MET A 58 41.40 39.92 -15.06
N GLU A 59 42.29 40.58 -14.33
CA GLU A 59 42.32 40.60 -12.87
C GLU A 59 41.06 41.24 -12.31
N GLU A 60 40.64 42.37 -12.88
CA GLU A 60 39.39 43.05 -12.51
C GLU A 60 38.16 42.17 -12.76
N ALA A 61 38.07 41.54 -13.93
CA ALA A 61 36.96 40.63 -14.24
C ALA A 61 36.92 39.41 -13.31
N VAL A 62 38.08 38.93 -12.87
CA VAL A 62 38.19 37.81 -11.92
C VAL A 62 37.73 38.22 -10.52
N GLU A 63 38.08 39.42 -10.05
CA GLU A 63 37.62 39.92 -8.74
C GLU A 63 36.11 40.21 -8.76
N LEU A 64 35.58 40.77 -9.85
CA LEU A 64 34.14 40.95 -10.04
C LEU A 64 33.40 39.61 -10.00
N ALA A 65 33.91 38.59 -10.70
CA ALA A 65 33.33 37.24 -10.68
C ALA A 65 33.35 36.59 -9.29
N ARG A 66 34.37 36.89 -8.46
CA ARG A 66 34.43 36.43 -7.06
C ARG A 66 33.48 37.21 -6.14
N GLY A 67 33.27 38.49 -6.41
CA GLY A 67 32.36 39.34 -5.64
C GLY A 67 30.88 38.94 -5.75
N LEU A 68 30.50 38.30 -6.86
CA LEU A 68 29.12 37.83 -7.11
C LEU A 68 28.63 36.75 -6.14
N GLU A 69 29.52 36.07 -5.40
CA GLU A 69 29.12 35.15 -4.32
C GLU A 69 28.78 35.86 -3.00
N SER A 70 29.27 37.09 -2.77
CA SER A 70 29.05 37.77 -1.49
C SER A 70 27.59 38.16 -1.23
N GLU A 71 26.75 38.15 -2.26
CA GLU A 71 25.29 38.35 -2.17
C GLU A 71 24.49 37.04 -2.20
N LEU A 72 25.14 35.88 -2.38
CA LEU A 72 24.51 34.54 -2.44
C LEU A 72 24.86 33.63 -1.25
N ASP A 73 25.91 33.95 -0.47
CA ASP A 73 26.27 33.24 0.77
C ASP A 73 25.48 33.73 1.99
N ALA A 74 24.15 33.78 1.89
CA ALA A 74 23.36 33.46 3.06
C ALA A 74 23.16 31.96 2.99
N GLU A 75 23.94 31.18 3.77
CA GLU A 75 23.57 29.81 4.10
C GLU A 75 22.09 29.86 4.50
N GLU A 76 21.22 29.28 3.66
CA GLU A 76 19.80 29.16 3.97
C GLU A 76 19.76 28.43 5.31
N PRO A 77 19.31 29.08 6.40
CA PRO A 77 19.47 28.51 7.73
C PRO A 77 18.78 27.15 7.73
N GLU A 78 19.49 26.11 8.18
CA GLU A 78 18.89 24.79 8.38
C GLU A 78 17.55 24.99 9.08
N VAL A 79 16.46 24.46 8.50
CA VAL A 79 15.10 24.65 9.00
C VAL A 79 15.01 23.94 10.36
N LYS A 80 15.28 24.69 11.43
CA LYS A 80 15.16 24.21 12.80
C LYS A 80 13.72 24.35 13.25
N VAL A 81 13.03 23.24 13.38
CA VAL A 81 11.67 23.18 13.91
C VAL A 81 11.76 23.06 15.43
N THR A 82 11.28 24.07 16.15
CA THR A 82 11.20 24.07 17.61
C THR A 82 9.74 23.91 18.05
N ILE A 83 9.51 23.16 19.15
CA ILE A 83 8.22 23.17 19.84
C ILE A 83 8.25 24.34 20.82
N VAL A 84 7.35 25.30 20.62
CA VAL A 84 7.11 26.36 21.59
C VAL A 84 6.02 25.90 22.54
N LYS A 85 6.39 25.70 23.80
CA LYS A 85 5.44 25.43 24.87
C LYS A 85 5.16 26.73 25.59
N GLU A 86 4.00 27.31 25.30
CA GLU A 86 3.53 28.53 25.95
C GLU A 86 2.58 28.17 27.09
N THR A 87 2.90 28.63 28.29
CA THR A 87 2.01 28.62 29.46
C THR A 87 1.67 30.06 29.84
N ASP A 88 0.67 30.25 30.70
CA ASP A 88 0.26 31.60 31.15
C ASP A 88 1.41 32.41 31.79
N GLU A 89 2.51 31.76 32.19
CA GLU A 89 3.64 32.37 32.90
C GLU A 89 4.99 32.26 32.18
N THR A 90 5.20 31.27 31.29
CA THR A 90 6.47 31.05 30.59
C THR A 90 6.31 30.56 29.14
N THR A 91 7.25 30.98 28.29
CA THR A 91 7.45 30.44 26.94
C THR A 91 8.78 29.68 26.93
N GLU A 92 8.74 28.38 26.65
CA GLU A 92 9.92 27.52 26.51
C GLU A 92 10.01 27.00 25.08
N GLU A 93 11.21 27.08 24.48
CA GLU A 93 11.50 26.55 23.15
C GLU A 93 12.36 25.29 23.29
N GLU A 94 11.88 24.17 22.77
CA GLU A 94 12.59 22.89 22.77
C GLU A 94 12.92 22.47 21.33
N GLU A 95 14.18 22.06 21.10
CA GLU A 95 14.63 21.51 19.81
C GLU A 95 14.09 20.09 19.64
N VAL A 96 13.50 19.82 18.48
CA VAL A 96 12.76 18.58 18.23
C VAL A 96 13.57 17.64 17.35
N ASP A 97 14.03 16.53 17.94
CA ASP A 97 14.64 15.43 17.18
C ASP A 97 13.56 14.47 16.67
N ALA A 98 13.32 14.47 15.36
CA ALA A 98 12.34 13.62 14.70
C ALA A 98 12.57 12.12 15.00
N GLN A 99 13.82 11.68 15.17
CA GLN A 99 14.12 10.29 15.50
C GLN A 99 13.72 9.95 16.93
N GLN A 100 13.88 10.88 17.88
CA GLN A 100 13.39 10.70 19.25
C GLN A 100 11.86 10.63 19.30
N MET A 101 11.17 11.46 18.52
CA MET A 101 9.71 11.40 18.39
C MET A 101 9.24 10.04 17.86
N ILE A 102 9.88 9.54 16.80
CA ILE A 102 9.58 8.22 16.23
C ILE A 102 9.81 7.12 17.26
N ALA A 103 10.96 7.11 17.94
CA ALA A 103 11.27 6.11 18.97
C ALA A 103 10.31 6.17 20.17
N GLY A 104 9.91 7.37 20.59
CA GLY A 104 8.92 7.57 21.64
C GLY A 104 7.55 7.00 21.25
N TRP A 105 7.09 7.31 20.05
CA TRP A 105 5.82 6.80 19.53
C TRP A 105 5.83 5.28 19.32
N GLU A 106 6.93 4.74 18.80
CA GLU A 106 7.12 3.30 18.66
C GLU A 106 7.02 2.58 20.02
N ASN A 107 7.62 3.13 21.08
CA ASN A 107 7.50 2.56 22.42
C ASN A 107 6.07 2.59 22.95
N VAL A 108 5.30 3.65 22.68
CA VAL A 108 3.88 3.72 23.02
C VAL A 108 3.10 2.61 22.31
N LEU A 109 3.32 2.45 21.00
CA LEU A 109 2.66 1.41 20.20
C LEU A 109 3.04 0.00 20.66
N ARG A 110 4.32 -0.26 20.99
CA ARG A 110 4.74 -1.53 21.61
C ARG A 110 4.01 -1.81 22.91
N GLY A 111 3.84 -0.78 23.75
CA GLY A 111 3.07 -0.88 24.99
C GLY A 111 1.58 -1.16 24.77
N GLN A 112 0.99 -0.60 23.71
CA GLN A 112 -0.41 -0.83 23.34
C GLN A 112 -0.62 -2.26 22.82
N VAL A 113 0.23 -2.72 21.90
CA VAL A 113 0.20 -4.09 21.35
C VAL A 113 0.33 -5.14 22.46
N ALA A 114 1.23 -4.92 23.43
CA ALA A 114 1.42 -5.85 24.54
C ALA A 114 0.30 -5.82 25.60
N SER A 115 -0.56 -4.79 25.57
CA SER A 115 -1.58 -4.56 26.59
C SER A 115 -2.93 -5.14 26.17
N ALA A 116 -3.48 -6.02 27.00
CA ALA A 116 -4.82 -6.58 26.82
C ALA A 116 -5.96 -5.54 26.89
N HIS A 117 -5.65 -4.28 27.24
CA HIS A 117 -6.62 -3.18 27.29
C HIS A 117 -6.99 -2.68 25.89
N TYR A 118 -6.05 -2.66 24.95
CA TYR A 118 -6.24 -2.18 23.59
C TYR A 118 -6.50 -3.38 22.67
N LYS A 119 -7.76 -3.62 22.31
CA LYS A 119 -8.18 -4.82 21.57
C LYS A 119 -8.13 -4.66 20.05
N ASP A 120 -8.04 -3.42 19.61
CA ASP A 120 -8.07 -2.95 18.23
C ASP A 120 -6.67 -2.66 17.67
N VAL A 121 -5.66 -2.60 18.54
CA VAL A 121 -4.26 -2.36 18.18
C VAL A 121 -3.51 -3.68 18.14
N ASP A 122 -3.53 -4.34 16.97
CA ASP A 122 -2.64 -5.46 16.66
C ASP A 122 -1.30 -4.99 16.07
N GLU A 123 -0.33 -5.90 15.86
CA GLU A 123 1.01 -5.55 15.37
C GLU A 123 0.98 -4.82 14.02
N ARG A 124 0.01 -5.15 13.16
CA ARG A 124 -0.13 -4.54 11.84
C ARG A 124 -0.79 -3.17 11.92
N THR A 125 -1.81 -3.01 12.76
CA THR A 125 -2.40 -1.71 13.06
C THR A 125 -1.33 -0.77 13.61
N ALA A 126 -0.52 -1.23 14.56
CA ALA A 126 0.60 -0.47 15.10
C ALA A 126 1.63 -0.08 14.03
N ALA A 127 1.98 -1.00 13.11
CA ALA A 127 2.87 -0.67 11.98
C ALA A 127 2.28 0.41 11.05
N HIS A 128 0.98 0.34 10.77
CA HIS A 128 0.27 1.35 9.97
C HIS A 128 0.18 2.70 10.69
N GLU A 129 -0.04 2.71 12.00
CA GLU A 129 -0.06 3.93 12.81
C GLU A 129 1.32 4.59 12.87
N LEU A 130 2.40 3.81 13.03
CA LEU A 130 3.77 4.32 12.98
C LEU A 130 4.08 4.91 11.59
N TYR A 131 3.64 4.26 10.52
CA TYR A 131 3.77 4.80 9.17
C TYR A 131 3.04 6.14 9.02
N GLY A 132 1.78 6.23 9.45
CA GLY A 132 1.00 7.46 9.43
C GLY A 132 1.67 8.59 10.23
N TYR A 133 2.24 8.26 11.38
CA TYR A 133 2.99 9.21 12.20
C TYR A 133 4.24 9.75 11.48
N LYS A 134 5.04 8.87 10.85
CA LYS A 134 6.21 9.29 10.06
C LYS A 134 5.82 10.15 8.85
N VAL A 135 4.71 9.83 8.19
CA VAL A 135 4.17 10.65 7.09
C VAL A 135 3.79 12.05 7.58
N ALA A 136 3.18 12.17 8.76
CA ALA A 136 2.87 13.48 9.34
C ALA A 136 4.14 14.28 9.66
N LEU A 137 5.20 13.63 10.17
CA LEU A 137 6.50 14.28 10.40
C LEU A 137 7.11 14.78 9.09
N ARG A 138 7.01 14.00 8.01
CA ARG A 138 7.43 14.46 6.67
C ARG A 138 6.64 15.68 6.20
N ASP A 139 5.32 15.69 6.39
CA ASP A 139 4.48 16.82 6.00
C ASP A 139 4.79 18.10 6.80
N LEU A 140 5.37 17.95 8.00
CA LEU A 140 5.92 19.04 8.81
C LEU A 140 7.35 19.45 8.43
N GLY A 141 7.97 18.76 7.47
CA GLY A 141 9.36 19.01 7.05
C GLY A 141 10.41 18.44 8.01
N LEU A 142 10.02 17.56 8.93
CA LEU A 142 10.90 16.95 9.94
C LEU A 142 11.55 15.64 9.48
N LEU A 143 11.10 15.09 8.35
CA LEU A 143 11.52 13.78 7.87
C LEU A 143 11.51 13.73 6.34
N ASP A 144 12.47 13.03 5.75
CA ASP A 144 12.48 12.77 4.31
C ASP A 144 11.51 11.63 3.93
N ARG A 145 11.20 11.55 2.63
CA ARG A 145 10.25 10.55 2.11
C ARG A 145 10.76 9.12 2.31
N GLU A 146 12.06 8.92 2.15
CA GLU A 146 12.73 7.63 2.22
C GLU A 146 12.67 7.05 3.64
N ASP A 147 12.66 7.92 4.67
CA ASP A 147 12.63 7.53 6.08
C ASP A 147 11.23 7.21 6.60
N CYS A 148 10.20 7.49 5.80
CA CYS A 148 8.80 7.20 6.15
C CYS A 148 8.48 5.70 6.18
N TYR A 149 9.31 4.86 5.57
CA TYR A 149 9.00 3.43 5.43
C TYR A 149 8.98 2.71 6.80
N VAL A 150 8.00 1.81 6.95
CA VAL A 150 7.83 0.94 8.13
C VAL A 150 7.55 -0.46 7.62
N LEU A 151 8.33 -1.44 8.10
CA LEU A 151 8.13 -2.83 7.74
C LEU A 151 6.89 -3.39 8.46
N PRO A 152 6.11 -4.29 7.82
CA PRO A 152 4.94 -4.89 8.46
C PRO A 152 5.23 -5.70 9.74
N ASP A 153 6.47 -6.17 9.93
CA ASP A 153 6.92 -6.97 11.07
C ASP A 153 7.61 -6.14 12.18
N THR A 154 7.55 -4.81 12.10
CA THR A 154 8.19 -3.90 13.08
C THR A 154 7.76 -4.17 14.54
N PHE A 155 6.51 -4.59 14.76
CA PHE A 155 5.91 -4.78 16.08
C PHE A 155 5.71 -6.25 16.49
N GLY A 156 6.15 -7.21 15.65
CA GLY A 156 6.04 -8.64 15.91
C GLY A 156 6.23 -9.43 14.62
N GLU A 157 6.41 -10.76 14.71
CA GLU A 157 6.53 -11.59 13.52
C GLU A 157 5.35 -11.32 12.58
N ALA A 158 5.64 -10.88 11.34
CA ALA A 158 4.62 -10.87 10.30
C ALA A 158 3.96 -12.24 10.32
N ARG A 159 2.63 -12.29 10.55
CA ARG A 159 1.88 -13.55 10.56
C ARG A 159 2.43 -14.39 9.41
N PRO A 160 2.90 -15.62 9.66
CA PRO A 160 3.57 -16.41 8.66
C PRO A 160 2.70 -16.35 7.42
N HIS A 161 3.29 -15.96 6.29
CA HIS A 161 2.66 -15.99 4.99
C HIS A 161 1.89 -17.30 4.96
N GLN A 162 0.54 -17.24 5.04
CA GLN A 162 -0.29 -18.41 5.35
C GLN A 162 0.25 -19.56 4.51
N GLU A 163 0.76 -20.63 5.14
CA GLU A 163 1.25 -21.79 4.39
C GLU A 163 0.25 -22.07 3.28
N LYS A 164 0.72 -22.15 2.02
CA LYS A 164 -0.16 -22.21 0.84
C LYS A 164 -1.29 -23.21 1.12
N ARG A 165 -2.47 -22.68 1.44
CA ARG A 165 -3.62 -23.50 1.83
C ARG A 165 -3.94 -24.41 0.66
N THR A 166 -4.24 -25.66 0.98
CA THR A 166 -4.63 -26.66 -0.04
C THR A 166 -6.13 -26.95 0.02
N THR A 167 -6.84 -26.41 1.02
CA THR A 167 -8.28 -26.55 1.23
C THR A 167 -8.81 -25.39 2.11
N PHE A 168 -10.12 -25.36 2.35
CA PHE A 168 -10.75 -24.46 3.32
C PHE A 168 -10.59 -25.04 4.73
N GLU A 169 -9.81 -24.38 5.57
CA GLU A 169 -9.34 -24.92 6.85
C GLU A 169 -10.44 -24.96 7.93
N ASN A 170 -11.37 -24.00 7.88
CA ASN A 170 -12.41 -23.77 8.89
C ASN A 170 -13.76 -24.43 8.55
N LEU A 171 -13.80 -25.31 7.54
CA LEU A 171 -14.96 -26.17 7.29
C LEU A 171 -15.11 -27.27 8.34
N HIS A 172 -16.33 -27.81 8.44
CA HIS A 172 -16.58 -29.00 9.25
C HIS A 172 -15.66 -30.15 8.78
N PRO A 173 -15.06 -30.95 9.69
CA PRO A 173 -14.07 -31.98 9.33
C PRO A 173 -14.51 -32.93 8.22
N GLU A 174 -15.79 -33.34 8.22
CA GLU A 174 -16.37 -34.21 7.18
C GLU A 174 -16.33 -33.58 5.78
N LEU A 175 -16.58 -32.27 5.68
CA LEU A 175 -16.58 -31.54 4.41
C LEU A 175 -15.15 -31.19 3.98
N LYS A 176 -14.31 -30.80 4.96
CA LYS A 176 -12.90 -30.46 4.73
C LYS A 176 -12.10 -31.62 4.16
N GLN A 177 -12.31 -32.83 4.69
CA GLN A 177 -11.59 -34.04 4.28
C GLN A 177 -12.06 -34.60 2.93
N HIS A 178 -13.16 -34.09 2.38
CA HIS A 178 -13.66 -34.57 1.11
C HIS A 178 -12.74 -34.16 -0.04
N ARG A 179 -12.30 -35.13 -0.85
CA ARG A 179 -11.37 -34.91 -1.97
C ARG A 179 -11.81 -33.79 -2.91
N GLU A 180 -13.11 -33.70 -3.18
CA GLU A 180 -13.67 -32.67 -4.07
C GLU A 180 -13.56 -31.26 -3.50
N THR A 181 -13.53 -31.09 -2.18
CA THR A 181 -13.28 -29.78 -1.54
C THR A 181 -11.88 -29.27 -1.89
N ALA A 182 -10.88 -30.15 -1.85
CA ALA A 182 -9.52 -29.81 -2.27
C ALA A 182 -9.44 -29.52 -3.79
N GLN A 183 -10.21 -30.23 -4.62
CA GLN A 183 -10.26 -29.97 -6.07
C GLN A 183 -10.92 -28.63 -6.40
N VAL A 184 -12.00 -28.28 -5.68
CA VAL A 184 -12.67 -26.98 -5.75
C VAL A 184 -11.70 -25.86 -5.38
N TYR A 185 -10.93 -26.06 -4.31
CA TYR A 185 -9.94 -25.11 -3.83
C TYR A 185 -8.80 -24.92 -4.84
N ALA A 186 -8.21 -26.01 -5.33
CA ALA A 186 -7.15 -25.98 -6.33
C ALA A 186 -7.59 -25.32 -7.65
N LEU A 187 -8.82 -25.57 -8.09
CA LEU A 187 -9.37 -24.88 -9.26
C LEU A 187 -9.48 -23.36 -9.02
N GLY A 188 -9.94 -22.95 -7.84
CA GLY A 188 -10.02 -21.53 -7.47
C GLY A 188 -8.66 -20.84 -7.56
N LEU A 189 -7.61 -21.47 -7.04
CA LEU A 189 -6.23 -20.97 -7.17
C LEU A 189 -5.79 -20.87 -8.64
N ALA A 190 -6.04 -21.90 -9.44
CA ALA A 190 -5.65 -21.90 -10.86
C ALA A 190 -6.38 -20.80 -11.65
N LEU A 191 -7.67 -20.57 -11.38
CA LEU A 191 -8.44 -19.51 -11.99
C LEU A 191 -8.01 -18.11 -11.50
N ALA A 192 -7.51 -17.98 -10.27
CA ALA A 192 -6.95 -16.72 -9.79
C ALA A 192 -5.68 -16.31 -10.56
N GLU A 193 -4.88 -17.30 -10.99
CA GLU A 193 -3.69 -17.06 -11.82
C GLU A 193 -4.06 -16.74 -13.28
N ASN A 194 -5.01 -17.49 -13.86
CA ASN A 194 -5.38 -17.32 -15.27
C ASN A 194 -6.86 -17.67 -15.51
N CYS A 195 -7.77 -16.74 -15.20
CA CYS A 195 -9.20 -16.89 -15.52
C CYS A 195 -9.47 -16.46 -16.97
N PRO A 196 -9.92 -17.36 -17.86
CA PRO A 196 -10.37 -16.97 -19.20
C PRO A 196 -11.58 -16.01 -19.16
N ASP A 197 -11.87 -15.29 -20.24
CA ASP A 197 -13.01 -14.35 -20.29
C ASP A 197 -14.41 -15.00 -20.33
N ASN A 198 -14.53 -16.28 -19.95
CA ASN A 198 -15.78 -17.00 -19.86
C ASN A 198 -16.42 -16.86 -18.45
N ASP A 199 -17.47 -17.64 -18.18
CA ASP A 199 -18.17 -17.63 -16.87
C ASP A 199 -17.31 -18.11 -15.68
N CYS A 200 -15.99 -18.34 -15.84
CA CYS A 200 -15.07 -18.64 -14.73
C CYS A 200 -15.01 -17.51 -13.69
N ARG A 201 -15.31 -16.26 -14.08
CA ARG A 201 -15.33 -15.12 -13.16
C ARG A 201 -16.35 -15.28 -12.05
N LEU A 202 -17.49 -15.92 -12.32
CA LEU A 202 -18.49 -16.23 -11.29
C LEU A 202 -17.91 -17.18 -10.23
N TYR A 203 -17.22 -18.22 -10.69
CA TYR A 203 -16.56 -19.17 -9.79
C TYR A 203 -15.47 -18.47 -8.96
N LEU A 204 -14.62 -17.67 -9.60
CA LEU A 204 -13.53 -16.95 -8.94
C LEU A 204 -14.05 -15.97 -7.88
N ASN A 205 -15.14 -15.24 -8.17
CA ASN A 205 -15.73 -14.32 -7.21
C ASN A 205 -16.22 -15.03 -5.94
N ILE A 206 -16.96 -16.13 -6.11
CA ILE A 206 -17.46 -16.96 -4.99
C ILE A 206 -16.26 -17.58 -4.24
N PHE A 207 -15.22 -17.99 -4.96
CA PHE A 207 -13.99 -18.54 -4.38
C PHE A 207 -13.25 -17.52 -3.51
N ASN A 208 -13.08 -16.30 -4.00
CA ASN A 208 -12.44 -15.22 -3.24
C ASN A 208 -13.23 -14.89 -1.97
N THR A 209 -14.56 -14.79 -2.06
CA THR A 209 -15.42 -14.61 -0.88
C THR A 209 -15.29 -15.77 0.09
N ALA A 210 -15.22 -17.02 -0.38
CA ALA A 210 -15.01 -18.18 0.48
C ALA A 210 -13.62 -18.14 1.16
N GLN A 211 -12.56 -17.74 0.46
CA GLN A 211 -11.23 -17.58 1.05
C GLN A 211 -11.18 -16.48 2.11
N GLU A 212 -11.81 -15.34 1.85
CA GLU A 212 -11.90 -14.24 2.83
C GLU A 212 -12.62 -14.67 4.11
N LEU A 213 -13.76 -15.39 3.96
CA LEU A 213 -14.49 -15.95 5.10
C LEU A 213 -13.66 -16.99 5.86
N ASP A 214 -12.95 -17.87 5.14
CA ASP A 214 -12.10 -18.91 5.73
C ASP A 214 -10.89 -18.33 6.45
N ALA A 215 -10.32 -17.22 5.97
CA ALA A 215 -9.22 -16.52 6.63
C ALA A 215 -9.71 -15.71 7.85
N ALA A 216 -10.86 -15.03 7.75
CA ALA A 216 -11.43 -14.27 8.86
C ALA A 216 -11.78 -15.15 10.07
N LEU A 217 -12.06 -16.43 9.84
CA LEU A 217 -12.34 -17.41 10.89
C LEU A 217 -11.11 -17.78 11.74
N ASP A 218 -9.88 -17.58 11.25
CA ASP A 218 -8.66 -17.96 11.96
C ASP A 218 -8.47 -17.21 13.29
N SER A 219 -8.94 -15.96 13.35
CA SER A 219 -8.76 -15.07 14.51
C SER A 219 -9.97 -15.05 15.44
N LEU A 220 -10.99 -15.86 15.19
CA LEU A 220 -12.21 -15.87 15.99
C LEU A 220 -12.25 -17.05 16.96
N ASP A 221 -12.84 -16.81 18.12
CA ASP A 221 -13.19 -17.89 19.05
C ASP A 221 -14.13 -18.89 18.35
N ALA A 222 -13.74 -20.16 18.36
CA ALA A 222 -14.38 -21.19 17.57
C ALA A 222 -15.86 -21.37 17.92
N ASP A 223 -16.23 -21.17 19.18
CA ASP A 223 -17.62 -21.34 19.64
C ASP A 223 -18.38 -20.00 19.74
N GLY A 224 -17.72 -18.90 19.39
CA GLY A 224 -18.32 -17.57 19.37
C GLY A 224 -19.42 -17.44 18.31
N ALA A 225 -20.48 -16.70 18.64
CA ALA A 225 -21.57 -16.42 17.72
C ALA A 225 -21.12 -15.86 16.34
N PRO A 226 -20.13 -14.95 16.26
CA PRO A 226 -19.57 -14.50 14.98
C PRO A 226 -18.93 -15.64 14.17
N ALA A 227 -18.13 -16.51 14.80
CA ALA A 227 -17.50 -17.64 14.13
C ALA A 227 -18.53 -18.64 13.61
N LEU A 228 -19.59 -18.91 14.37
CA LEU A 228 -20.68 -19.79 13.92
C LEU A 228 -21.42 -19.22 12.70
N TYR A 229 -21.66 -17.90 12.67
CA TYR A 229 -22.28 -17.24 11.53
C TYR A 229 -21.39 -17.27 10.29
N LEU A 230 -20.10 -16.93 10.43
CA LEU A 230 -19.16 -16.95 9.32
C LEU A 230 -18.88 -18.37 8.81
N ARG A 231 -18.79 -19.39 9.66
CA ARG A 231 -18.71 -20.79 9.22
C ARG A 231 -19.94 -21.22 8.44
N ARG A 232 -21.12 -20.72 8.80
CA ARG A 232 -22.33 -20.96 8.01
C ARG A 232 -22.24 -20.31 6.64
N ALA A 233 -21.83 -19.05 6.57
CA ALA A 233 -21.63 -18.34 5.30
C ALA A 233 -20.57 -19.03 4.43
N LEU A 234 -19.44 -19.43 5.01
CA LEU A 234 -18.38 -20.20 4.34
C LEU A 234 -18.94 -21.48 3.73
N ARG A 235 -19.71 -22.26 4.50
CA ARG A 235 -20.34 -23.49 3.98
C ARG A 235 -21.29 -23.23 2.81
N VAL A 236 -22.02 -22.11 2.81
CA VAL A 236 -22.88 -21.70 1.67
C VAL A 236 -22.02 -21.46 0.43
N GLN A 237 -21.00 -20.61 0.55
CA GLN A 237 -20.12 -20.27 -0.57
C GLN A 237 -19.41 -21.51 -1.12
N VAL A 238 -18.84 -22.37 -0.26
CA VAL A 238 -18.18 -23.61 -0.72
C VAL A 238 -19.19 -24.58 -1.34
N GLY A 239 -20.41 -24.65 -0.82
CA GLY A 239 -21.47 -25.46 -1.43
C GLY A 239 -21.83 -24.99 -2.86
N GLU A 240 -21.91 -23.68 -3.08
CA GLU A 240 -22.13 -23.10 -4.42
C GLU A 240 -20.95 -23.38 -5.36
N LEU A 241 -19.70 -23.29 -4.87
CA LEU A 241 -18.53 -23.69 -5.65
C LEU A 241 -18.58 -25.16 -6.06
N VAL A 242 -18.97 -26.06 -5.17
CA VAL A 242 -19.11 -27.49 -5.48
C VAL A 242 -20.18 -27.72 -6.58
N GLU A 243 -21.28 -26.99 -6.55
CA GLU A 243 -22.30 -27.07 -7.60
C GLU A 243 -21.78 -26.52 -8.94
N LEU A 244 -21.13 -25.36 -8.94
CA LEU A 244 -20.53 -24.78 -10.15
C LEU A 244 -19.42 -25.68 -10.71
N TYR A 245 -18.58 -26.26 -9.85
CA TYR A 245 -17.53 -27.19 -10.24
C TYR A 245 -18.05 -28.36 -11.09
N ARG A 246 -19.27 -28.82 -10.80
CA ARG A 246 -19.91 -29.95 -11.49
C ARG A 246 -20.76 -29.55 -12.68
N THR A 247 -21.47 -28.42 -12.59
CA THR A 247 -22.57 -28.10 -13.50
C THR A 247 -22.25 -26.95 -14.45
N ASN A 248 -21.28 -26.10 -14.10
CA ASN A 248 -20.94 -24.95 -14.93
C ASN A 248 -20.09 -25.40 -16.13
N TYR A 249 -20.59 -25.10 -17.33
CA TYR A 249 -19.95 -25.50 -18.58
C TYR A 249 -18.58 -24.86 -18.81
N ALA A 250 -18.41 -23.58 -18.45
CA ALA A 250 -17.13 -22.88 -18.59
C ALA A 250 -16.06 -23.47 -17.67
N VAL A 251 -16.43 -23.81 -16.44
CA VAL A 251 -15.57 -24.51 -15.48
C VAL A 251 -15.20 -25.91 -15.99
N GLU A 252 -16.17 -26.65 -16.54
CA GLU A 252 -15.91 -27.98 -17.12
C GLU A 252 -14.93 -27.91 -18.31
N LEU A 253 -15.10 -26.91 -19.19
CA LEU A 253 -14.19 -26.67 -20.31
C LEU A 253 -12.77 -26.38 -19.82
N TYR A 254 -12.61 -25.45 -18.89
CA TYR A 254 -11.31 -25.09 -18.31
C TYR A 254 -10.60 -26.32 -17.73
N ARG A 255 -11.32 -27.12 -16.93
CA ARG A 255 -10.76 -28.35 -16.33
C ARG A 255 -10.29 -29.36 -17.39
N LYS A 256 -11.02 -29.48 -18.51
CA LYS A 256 -10.64 -30.35 -19.63
C LYS A 256 -9.44 -29.80 -20.41
N GLU A 257 -9.30 -28.48 -20.52
CA GLU A 257 -8.17 -27.83 -21.18
C GLU A 257 -6.90 -27.93 -20.34
N ALA A 258 -6.97 -27.58 -19.05
CA ALA A 258 -5.87 -27.74 -18.09
C ALA A 258 -5.38 -29.21 -18.03
N ALA A 259 -6.30 -30.18 -18.03
CA ALA A 259 -5.93 -31.60 -18.04
C ALA A 259 -5.25 -32.08 -19.34
N LYS A 260 -5.36 -31.34 -20.45
CA LYS A 260 -4.64 -31.62 -21.69
C LYS A 260 -3.25 -31.04 -21.69
N GLU A 261 -3.03 -29.89 -21.04
CA GLU A 261 -1.71 -29.28 -20.89
C GLU A 261 -0.82 -30.08 -19.91
N GLU A 262 -1.41 -30.72 -18.89
CA GLU A 262 -0.68 -31.52 -17.90
C GLU A 262 -0.33 -32.96 -18.33
N ARG A 263 -0.83 -33.49 -19.46
CA ARG A 263 -0.61 -34.90 -19.86
C ARG A 263 0.08 -35.05 -21.23
N PRO A 264 1.17 -35.84 -21.35
CA PRO A 264 1.67 -36.29 -22.64
C PRO A 264 0.67 -37.27 -23.29
N PRO A 265 0.72 -37.45 -24.64
CA PRO A 265 -0.41 -37.94 -25.43
C PRO A 265 -0.52 -39.47 -25.42
N ALA A 266 -0.84 -40.09 -24.29
CA ALA A 266 -1.29 -41.47 -24.25
C ALA A 266 -2.01 -41.74 -22.92
N GLU A 267 -3.34 -41.73 -22.97
CA GLU A 267 -4.26 -42.61 -22.23
C GLU A 267 -5.58 -41.88 -21.98
N ARG A 268 -6.53 -42.14 -22.88
CA ARG A 268 -7.95 -41.89 -22.63
C ARG A 268 -8.51 -43.16 -22.01
N THR A 269 -8.75 -43.15 -20.71
CA THR A 269 -9.69 -44.06 -20.07
C THR A 269 -10.81 -43.24 -19.44
N VAL A 270 -12.02 -43.59 -19.83
CA VAL A 270 -13.29 -43.10 -19.31
C VAL A 270 -13.74 -44.05 -18.21
N SER A 271 -14.20 -43.47 -17.09
CA SER A 271 -14.98 -44.00 -15.96
C SER A 271 -14.27 -43.65 -14.64
N ASP A 272 -14.94 -43.14 -13.61
CA ASP A 272 -16.01 -43.87 -12.94
C ASP A 272 -16.99 -42.91 -12.22
N GLN A 273 -18.29 -43.14 -12.43
CA GLN A 273 -19.35 -42.57 -11.60
C GLN A 273 -19.37 -43.36 -10.28
N SER A 274 -18.80 -42.81 -9.22
CA SER A 274 -18.91 -43.45 -7.90
C SER A 274 -20.30 -43.23 -7.31
N VAL A 275 -21.05 -44.31 -7.18
CA VAL A 275 -22.33 -44.40 -6.47
C VAL A 275 -22.05 -44.34 -4.96
N GLY A 276 -21.83 -43.13 -4.46
CA GLY A 276 -21.75 -42.76 -3.04
C GLY A 276 -22.41 -41.39 -2.86
N SER A 277 -22.85 -41.03 -1.65
CA SER A 277 -23.45 -39.70 -1.43
C SER A 277 -22.45 -38.62 -1.86
N THR A 278 -22.84 -37.84 -2.86
CA THR A 278 -21.92 -36.90 -3.49
C THR A 278 -21.64 -35.73 -2.53
N LEU A 279 -20.50 -35.02 -2.63
CA LEU A 279 -20.22 -33.85 -1.75
C LEU A 279 -21.38 -32.85 -1.71
N ALA A 280 -21.98 -32.56 -2.87
CA ALA A 280 -23.20 -31.77 -2.98
C ALA A 280 -24.36 -32.31 -2.11
N ASP A 281 -24.55 -33.64 -2.05
CA ASP A 281 -25.53 -34.27 -1.17
C ASP A 281 -25.18 -34.11 0.31
N GLN A 282 -23.89 -34.12 0.65
CA GLN A 282 -23.41 -33.87 2.02
C GLN A 282 -23.66 -32.42 2.46
N TYR A 283 -23.38 -31.44 1.59
CA TYR A 283 -23.76 -30.04 1.82
C TYR A 283 -25.27 -29.89 1.96
N ARG A 284 -26.06 -30.46 1.04
CA ARG A 284 -27.54 -30.47 1.12
C ARG A 284 -28.05 -31.11 2.41
N ALA A 285 -27.47 -32.21 2.86
CA ALA A 285 -27.84 -32.87 4.10
C ALA A 285 -27.51 -32.00 5.32
N HIS A 286 -26.35 -31.33 5.32
CA HIS A 286 -25.96 -30.39 6.37
C HIS A 286 -26.93 -29.20 6.46
N PHE A 287 -27.33 -28.61 5.31
CA PHE A 287 -28.34 -27.55 5.28
C PHE A 287 -29.71 -28.02 5.80
N ARG A 288 -30.15 -29.25 5.45
CA ARG A 288 -31.40 -29.81 5.97
C ARG A 288 -31.35 -30.00 7.48
N ARG A 289 -30.25 -30.53 8.03
CA ARG A 289 -30.08 -30.70 9.48
C ARG A 289 -30.15 -29.36 10.21
N GLU A 290 -29.49 -28.32 9.69
CA GLU A 290 -29.56 -26.97 10.27
C GLU A 290 -30.96 -26.37 10.23
N ARG A 291 -31.68 -26.52 9.11
CA ARG A 291 -33.08 -26.06 9.02
C ARG A 291 -33.97 -26.77 10.03
N VAL A 292 -33.84 -28.08 10.17
CA VAL A 292 -34.61 -28.86 11.14
C VAL A 292 -34.28 -28.44 12.58
N VAL A 293 -33.00 -28.19 12.89
CA VAL A 293 -32.60 -27.68 14.21
C VAL A 293 -33.15 -26.27 14.45
N ALA A 294 -33.08 -25.36 13.48
CA ALA A 294 -33.60 -24.01 13.58
C ALA A 294 -35.14 -23.99 13.72
N GLU A 295 -35.85 -24.81 12.96
CA GLU A 295 -37.31 -24.98 13.07
C GLU A 295 -37.70 -25.59 14.42
N ARG A 296 -36.93 -26.57 14.92
CA ARG A 296 -37.16 -27.16 16.24
C ARG A 296 -36.86 -26.18 17.37
N LEU A 297 -35.78 -25.41 17.30
CA LEU A 297 -35.49 -24.34 18.26
C LEU A 297 -36.58 -23.26 18.23
N ARG A 298 -37.03 -22.84 17.04
CA ARG A 298 -38.15 -21.91 16.88
C ARG A 298 -39.46 -22.46 17.45
N SER A 299 -39.69 -23.77 17.37
CA SER A 299 -40.87 -24.42 17.99
C SER A 299 -40.79 -24.54 19.51
N LEU A 300 -39.58 -24.46 20.08
CA LEU A 300 -39.32 -24.54 21.52
C LEU A 300 -39.26 -23.15 22.19
N LEU A 301 -39.13 -22.08 21.41
CA LEU A 301 -39.12 -20.70 21.91
C LEU A 301 -40.56 -20.15 21.98
N PRO A 302 -40.98 -19.54 23.11
CA PRO A 302 -42.29 -18.90 23.22
C PRO A 302 -42.45 -17.77 22.19
N GLN A 303 -43.54 -17.80 21.41
CA GLN A 303 -43.82 -16.88 20.31
C GLN A 303 -43.89 -15.39 20.73
N ASP A 304 -44.03 -15.10 22.04
CA ASP A 304 -44.17 -13.74 22.56
C ASP A 304 -42.84 -13.02 22.86
N SER A 305 -41.70 -13.65 22.64
CA SER A 305 -40.39 -13.08 23.00
C SER A 305 -39.83 -12.04 22.01
N PHE A 306 -40.45 -11.86 20.83
CA PHE A 306 -40.00 -10.91 19.80
C PHE A 306 -40.97 -9.74 19.52
N SER A 307 -41.88 -9.45 20.45
CA SER A 307 -42.78 -8.29 20.34
C SER A 307 -42.52 -7.26 21.45
N ARG A 308 -41.35 -6.60 21.41
CA ARG A 308 -41.20 -5.26 21.98
C ARG A 308 -41.21 -4.25 20.83
N LYS A 309 -42.42 -3.94 20.35
CA LYS A 309 -42.64 -2.62 19.75
C LYS A 309 -42.39 -1.60 20.86
N GLN A 310 -41.52 -0.66 20.55
CA GLN A 310 -41.17 0.48 21.37
C GLN A 310 -42.41 1.38 21.49
N GLU A 311 -43.24 1.16 22.51
CA GLU A 311 -44.19 2.17 22.95
C GLU A 311 -43.41 3.18 23.78
N LEU A 312 -42.94 4.23 23.11
CA LEU A 312 -42.59 5.48 23.77
C LEU A 312 -43.90 6.04 24.34
N GLY A 313 -44.12 5.78 25.61
CA GLY A 313 -45.14 6.44 26.42
C GLY A 313 -44.86 7.93 26.43
N ASN A 314 -45.67 8.64 25.67
CA ASN A 314 -45.94 10.06 25.85
C ASN A 314 -46.82 10.16 27.09
N ASP A 315 -46.30 10.65 28.22
CA ASP A 315 -47.11 11.33 29.25
C ASP A 315 -46.24 11.98 30.33
N ARG A 316 -46.30 13.32 30.33
CA ARG A 316 -46.19 14.29 31.43
C ARG A 316 -44.90 14.38 32.27
#